data_AF-A0A0U2UFT9-F1
#
_entry.id   AF-A0A0U2UFT9-F1
#
_cell.length_a   1.000
_cell.length_b   1.000
_cell.length_c   1.000
_cell.angle_alpha   90.00
_cell.angle_beta   90.00
_cell.angle_gamma   90.00
#
_symmetry.space_group_name_H-M   'P 1'
#
loop_
_entity.id
_entity.type
_entity.pdbx_description
1 polymer ?
#
loop_
_entity_poly.entity_id
_entity_poly.type
_entity_poly.pdbx_seq_one_letter_code
_entity_poly.pdbx_strand_id
1 'polypeptide(L)' 'MLANEREFVTDLIVRDQYYPVPLPAVLGHEGSGIVESVGNGVSSVQPGDHVVLSFASCGACTSCRTGRPYACETFYE' A
#
# COMPACT_ATOMS: atom_id res chain seq x y z
N MET A 1 15.15 -28.04 -18.92
CA MET A 1 15.40 -26.82 -18.11
C MET A 1 14.25 -25.88 -18.38
N LEU A 2 13.16 -26.02 -17.63
CA LEU A 2 11.91 -25.29 -17.87
C LEU A 2 12.00 -23.94 -17.16
N ALA A 3 11.87 -22.85 -17.90
CA ALA A 3 11.66 -21.52 -17.35
C ALA A 3 10.21 -21.44 -16.83
N ASN A 4 9.94 -21.87 -15.60
CA ASN A 4 8.57 -21.83 -15.06
C ASN A 4 8.48 -21.60 -13.56
N GLU A 5 9.29 -20.69 -13.02
CA GLU A 5 9.15 -20.20 -11.64
C GLU A 5 9.40 -18.69 -11.59
N ARG A 6 8.66 -17.89 -12.37
CA ARG A 6 8.60 -16.45 -12.05
C ARG A 6 7.75 -16.33 -10.79
N GLU A 7 8.37 -16.08 -9.66
CA GLU A 7 7.67 -15.71 -8.43
C GLU A 7 6.75 -14.52 -8.73
N PHE A 8 5.44 -14.73 -8.53
CA PHE A 8 4.40 -13.72 -8.71
C PHE A 8 4.38 -12.76 -7.52
N VAL A 9 5.44 -11.97 -7.35
CA VAL A 9 5.48 -10.86 -6.41
C VAL A 9 4.93 -9.60 -7.08
N THR A 10 3.93 -8.96 -6.46
CA THR A 10 3.12 -7.90 -7.06
C THR A 10 3.96 -6.76 -7.66
N ASP A 11 5.04 -6.36 -7.00
CA ASP A 11 5.93 -5.30 -7.52
C ASP A 11 6.57 -5.66 -8.86
N LEU A 12 6.91 -6.94 -9.08
CA LEU A 12 7.45 -7.40 -10.37
C LEU A 12 6.37 -7.42 -11.46
N ILE A 13 5.13 -7.76 -11.09
CA ILE A 13 3.98 -7.76 -11.99
C ILE A 13 3.66 -6.33 -12.47
N VAL A 14 3.80 -5.34 -11.57
CA VAL A 14 3.69 -3.91 -11.89
C VAL A 14 4.86 -3.43 -12.76
N ARG A 15 6.10 -3.78 -12.40
CA ARG A 15 7.30 -3.46 -13.19
C ARG A 15 7.20 -4.00 -14.63
N ASP A 16 6.72 -5.23 -14.77
CA ASP A 16 6.56 -5.92 -16.05
C ASP A 16 5.28 -5.48 -16.79
N GLN A 17 4.52 -4.53 -16.24
CA GLN A 17 3.34 -3.90 -16.83
C GLN A 17 2.16 -4.86 -17.10
N TYR A 18 2.10 -5.99 -16.38
CA TYR A 18 0.87 -6.79 -16.31
C TYR A 18 -0.24 -6.04 -15.57
N TYR A 19 0.14 -5.26 -14.54
CA TYR A 19 -0.68 -4.21 -13.95
C TYR A 19 -0.16 -2.85 -14.44
N PRO A 20 -0.96 -2.05 -15.17
CA PRO A 20 -0.48 -0.90 -15.92
C PRO A 20 -0.39 0.38 -15.05
N VAL A 21 0.37 0.31 -13.95
CA VAL A 21 0.72 1.52 -13.17
C VAL A 21 1.62 2.41 -14.04
N PRO A 22 1.33 3.72 -14.16
CA PRO A 22 2.17 4.64 -14.95
C PRO A 22 3.62 4.66 -14.48
N LEU A 23 4.57 4.55 -15.41
CA LEU A 23 6.02 4.59 -15.15
C LEU A 23 6.65 5.90 -15.68
N PRO A 24 7.75 6.41 -15.09
CA PRO A 24 8.52 5.81 -13.99
C PRO A 24 7.81 5.90 -12.63
N ALA A 25 7.94 4.85 -11.81
CA ALA A 25 7.33 4.78 -10.48
C ALA A 25 8.30 4.19 -9.44
N VAL A 26 8.10 4.58 -8.17
CA VAL A 26 8.70 3.92 -7.01
C VAL A 26 7.72 2.86 -6.51
N LEU A 27 8.17 1.61 -6.46
CA LEU A 27 7.36 0.45 -6.03
C LEU A 27 7.73 0.05 -4.59
N GLY A 28 7.20 -1.09 -4.12
CA GLY A 28 7.35 -1.58 -2.76
C GLY A 28 6.14 -1.23 -1.92
N HIS A 29 5.37 -2.25 -1.52
CA HIS A 29 4.11 -2.08 -0.76
C HIS A 29 4.13 -2.78 0.61
N GLU A 30 5.31 -3.13 1.11
CA GLU A 30 5.52 -3.88 2.37
C GLU A 30 6.46 -3.14 3.33
N GLY A 31 6.35 -1.81 3.39
CA GLY A 31 7.26 -0.97 4.16
C GLY A 31 7.08 -1.06 5.69
N SER A 32 8.17 -0.85 6.43
CA SER A 32 8.14 -0.57 7.87
C SER A 32 9.24 0.43 8.21
N GLY A 33 9.10 1.13 9.33
CA GLY A 33 10.07 2.17 9.70
C GLY A 33 9.71 2.90 10.99
N ILE A 34 10.37 4.04 11.18
CA ILE A 34 10.17 4.92 12.33
C ILE A 34 9.56 6.22 11.80
N VAL A 35 8.52 6.72 12.47
CA VAL A 35 7.92 8.01 12.13
C VAL A 35 8.94 9.11 12.38
N GLU A 36 9.35 9.83 11.33
CA GLU A 36 10.28 10.97 11.44
C GLU A 36 9.54 12.27 11.78
N SER A 37 8.36 12.49 11.18
CA SER A 37 7.55 13.69 11.35
C SER A 37 6.07 13.39 11.09
N VAL A 38 5.16 14.24 11.60
CA VAL A 38 3.72 14.13 11.36
C VAL A 38 3.14 15.45 10.84
N GLY A 39 2.14 15.36 9.96
CA GLY A 39 1.42 16.53 9.45
C GLY A 39 0.39 17.08 10.44
N ASN A 40 -0.11 18.30 10.17
CA ASN A 40 -1.16 18.90 10.98
C ASN A 40 -2.45 18.04 10.94
N GLY A 41 -3.04 17.79 12.11
CA GLY A 41 -4.24 16.96 12.27
C GLY A 41 -4.00 15.46 12.45
N VAL A 42 -2.74 14.99 12.38
CA VAL A 42 -2.40 13.60 12.75
C VAL A 42 -2.30 13.50 14.27
N SER A 43 -3.07 12.59 14.85
CA SER A 43 -3.06 12.32 16.30
C SER A 43 -2.91 10.85 16.66
N SER A 44 -2.81 9.96 15.66
CA SER A 44 -2.77 8.51 15.85
C SER A 44 -1.36 7.94 16.03
N VAL A 45 -0.32 8.70 15.65
CA VAL A 45 1.11 8.36 15.76
C VAL A 45 1.91 9.62 16.02
N GLN A 46 3.15 9.48 16.50
CA GLN A 46 4.08 10.57 16.78
C GLN A 46 5.52 10.23 16.34
N PRO A 47 6.42 11.22 16.17
CA PRO A 47 7.82 10.95 15.86
C PRO A 47 8.47 9.97 16.85
N GLY A 48 9.22 9.01 16.32
CA GLY A 48 9.86 7.92 17.08
C GLY A 48 9.03 6.62 17.13
N ASP A 49 7.75 6.63 16.77
CA ASP A 49 6.94 5.41 16.74
C ASP A 49 7.42 4.46 15.64
N HIS A 50 7.51 3.16 15.96
CA HIS A 50 7.73 2.11 14.98
C HIS A 50 6.41 1.75 14.31
N VAL A 51 6.38 1.76 12.98
CA VAL A 51 5.16 1.54 12.19
C VAL A 51 5.38 0.53 11.06
N VAL A 52 4.30 -0.14 10.68
CA VAL A 52 4.19 -0.95 9.46
C VAL A 52 3.24 -0.22 8.52
N LEU A 53 3.62 -0.11 7.25
CA LEU A 53 2.78 0.49 6.22
C LEU A 53 1.87 -0.59 5.62
N SER A 54 0.56 -0.35 5.69
CA SER A 54 -0.45 -1.19 5.06
C SER A 54 -0.95 -0.54 3.75
N PHE A 55 -1.85 -1.23 3.06
CA PHE A 55 -2.54 -0.70 1.88
C PHE A 55 -3.47 0.48 2.22
N ALA A 56 -3.73 1.35 1.23
CA ALA A 56 -4.58 2.52 1.39
C ALA A 56 -6.07 2.15 1.54
N SER A 57 -6.83 2.96 2.29
CA SER A 57 -8.29 2.90 2.34
C SER A 57 -8.85 4.26 2.78
N CYS A 58 -10.07 4.61 2.36
CA CYS A 58 -10.62 5.93 2.64
C CYS A 58 -11.15 6.13 4.07
N GLY A 59 -11.35 5.06 4.84
CA GLY A 59 -11.91 5.12 6.19
C GLY A 59 -13.39 5.55 6.28
N ALA A 60 -14.02 5.92 5.17
CA ALA A 60 -15.34 6.58 5.18
C ALA A 60 -16.45 5.81 4.46
N CYS A 61 -16.14 4.93 3.50
CA CYS A 61 -17.15 4.16 2.77
C CYS A 61 -17.78 3.05 3.63
N THR A 62 -18.82 2.39 3.11
CA THR A 62 -19.55 1.35 3.87
C THR A 62 -18.63 0.19 4.25
N SER A 63 -17.80 -0.27 3.33
CA SER A 63 -16.82 -1.32 3.61
C SER A 63 -15.83 -0.91 4.71
N CYS A 64 -15.31 0.31 4.68
CA CYS A 64 -14.37 0.78 5.69
C CYS A 64 -15.03 0.87 7.08
N ARG A 65 -16.23 1.46 7.17
CA ARG A 65 -16.96 1.60 8.44
C ARG A 65 -17.44 0.28 9.04
N THR A 66 -17.54 -0.76 8.24
CA THR A 66 -17.88 -2.13 8.67
C THR A 66 -16.65 -3.00 8.91
N GLY A 67 -15.45 -2.42 8.95
CA GLY A 67 -14.21 -3.14 9.27
C GLY A 67 -13.64 -3.96 8.11
N ARG A 68 -14.00 -3.64 6.87
CA ARG A 68 -13.55 -4.32 5.64
C ARG A 68 -12.76 -3.36 4.73
N PRO A 69 -11.64 -2.78 5.20
CA PRO A 69 -10.89 -1.79 4.43
C PRO A 69 -10.29 -2.36 3.13
N TYR A 70 -10.08 -3.67 3.05
CA TYR A 70 -9.65 -4.37 1.82
C TYR A 70 -10.67 -4.29 0.66
N ALA A 71 -11.93 -3.95 0.98
CA ALA A 71 -13.00 -3.76 0.01
C ALA A 71 -13.40 -2.28 -0.09
N CYS A 72 -12.46 -1.37 0.16
CA CYS A 72 -12.69 0.06 0.04
C CYS A 72 -13.19 0.42 -1.38
N GLU A 73 -14.28 1.20 -1.43
CA GLU A 73 -14.94 1.57 -2.68
C GLU A 73 -14.07 2.52 -3.53
N THR A 74 -13.17 3.27 -2.89
CA THR A 74 -12.32 4.28 -3.52
C THR A 74 -10.84 3.87 -3.51
N PHE A 75 -10.54 2.57 -3.49
CA PHE A 75 -9.17 2.08 -3.36
C PHE A 75 -8.25 2.53 -4.53
N TYR A 76 -8.83 2.73 -5.72
CA TYR A 76 -8.13 3.09 -6.94
C TYR A 76 -8.37 4.55 -7.39
N GLU A 77 -8.97 5.37 -6.52
CA GLU A 77 -9.26 6.79 -6.80
C GLU A 77 -8.12 7.71 -6.37
#